data_AF-A0AAU2SU03-F1
#
_entry.id   AF-A0AAU2SU03-F1
#
_cell.length_a   1.000
_cell.length_b   1.000
_cell.length_c   1.000
_cell.angle_alpha   90.00
_cell.angle_beta   90.00
_cell.angle_gamma   90.00
#
_symmetry.space_group_name_H-M   'P 1'
#
loop_
_entity.id
_entity.type
_entity.pdbx_description
1 polymer ?
#
loop_
_entity_poly.entity_id
_entity_poly.type
_entity_poly.pdbx_seq_one_letter_code
_entity_poly.pdbx_strand_id
1 'polypeptide(L)'
;MTRGYLRTKTLQSAFEESKGQPLEIGAKTVHLAYDVPVEWPSTRAALSFTSFTDTPGQGVCLAMSEGELEINGLRTPTACLWADAVPAIVAIRFLQFPNSSAALRVWNCWRGTTGATLTWTRNAGLVVEAADDNTYRFACSDGIGPADFTDLTFDLKIETATKDTRDTMSLAGRE
;
A
#
# COMPACT_ATOMS: atom_id res chain seq x y z
N MET A 1 15.29 22.82 22.76
CA MET A 1 13.85 23.11 22.88
C MET A 1 13.08 22.15 21.96
N THR A 2 13.05 20.84 22.26
CA THR A 2 12.78 19.86 21.17
C THR A 2 11.98 18.64 21.59
N ARG A 3 11.27 18.69 22.73
CA ARG A 3 10.49 17.54 23.24
C ARG A 3 8.99 17.81 23.42
N GLY A 4 8.56 19.08 23.34
CA GLY A 4 7.16 19.48 23.55
C GLY A 4 6.36 19.77 22.29
N TYR A 5 7.01 20.02 21.14
CA TYR A 5 6.35 20.54 19.93
C TYR A 5 5.53 19.48 19.16
N LEU A 6 5.75 18.19 19.43
CA LEU A 6 5.06 17.08 18.75
C LEU A 6 3.77 16.62 19.46
N ARG A 7 3.40 17.16 20.63
CA ARG A 7 2.17 16.72 21.32
C ARG A 7 0.86 17.24 20.72
N THR A 8 0.92 18.17 19.77
CA THR A 8 -0.28 18.85 19.23
C THR A 8 -0.37 18.84 17.70
N LYS A 9 0.67 18.38 17.01
CA LYS A 9 0.74 18.43 15.55
C LYS A 9 0.36 17.07 14.95
N THR A 10 -0.58 17.08 14.01
CA THR A 10 -1.00 15.86 13.30
C THR A 10 0.02 15.43 12.25
N LEU A 11 -0.01 14.16 11.83
CA LEU A 11 0.83 13.70 10.71
C LEU A 11 0.54 14.47 9.44
N GLN A 12 -0.73 14.77 9.15
CA GLN A 12 -1.12 15.59 7.99
C GLN A 12 -0.38 16.93 7.98
N SER A 13 -0.44 17.69 9.08
CA SER A 13 0.26 18.98 9.16
C SER A 13 1.78 18.82 9.05
N ALA A 14 2.33 17.70 9.56
CA ALA A 14 3.74 17.41 9.44
C ALA A 14 4.16 17.09 7.99
N PHE A 15 3.34 16.33 7.27
CA PHE A 15 3.54 16.05 5.86
C PHE A 15 3.31 17.28 4.96
N GLU A 16 2.36 18.14 5.29
CA GLU A 16 2.17 19.42 4.59
C GLU A 16 3.44 20.28 4.68
N GLU A 17 4.03 20.40 5.88
CA GLU A 17 5.29 21.12 6.08
C GLU A 17 6.49 20.45 5.38
N SER A 18 6.53 19.11 5.34
CA SER A 18 7.57 18.36 4.63
C SER A 18 7.33 18.27 3.13
N LYS A 19 6.22 18.82 2.62
CA LYS A 19 5.78 18.68 1.21
C LYS A 19 5.66 17.21 0.78
N GLY A 20 5.13 16.39 1.68
CA GLY A 20 4.90 14.95 1.48
C GLY A 20 6.15 14.08 1.63
N GLN A 21 7.30 14.66 2.00
CA GLN A 21 8.51 13.86 2.28
C GLN A 21 8.32 13.03 3.55
N PRO A 22 8.97 11.83 3.64
CA PRO A 22 8.92 10.99 4.83
C PRO A 22 9.32 11.75 6.10
N LEU A 23 8.71 11.36 7.21
CA LEU A 23 8.90 11.98 8.52
C LEU A 23 9.63 11.04 9.47
N GLU A 24 10.66 11.55 10.14
CA GLU A 24 11.36 10.82 11.20
C GLU A 24 10.66 11.06 12.55
N ILE A 25 9.97 10.04 13.06
CA ILE A 25 9.24 10.09 14.33
C ILE A 25 9.77 9.00 15.27
N GLY A 26 10.63 9.43 16.21
CA GLY A 26 11.33 8.49 17.08
C GLY A 26 12.36 7.68 16.29
N ALA A 27 12.17 6.37 16.22
CA ALA A 27 13.00 5.45 15.45
C ALA A 27 12.31 4.95 14.16
N LYS A 28 11.15 5.52 13.83
CA LYS A 28 10.34 5.11 12.68
C LYS A 28 10.38 6.20 11.60
N THR A 29 10.58 5.78 10.36
CA THR A 29 10.31 6.60 9.18
C THR A 29 8.84 6.39 8.78
N VAL A 30 8.07 7.47 8.81
CA VAL A 30 6.64 7.47 8.51
C VAL A 30 6.40 8.08 7.13
N HIS A 31 5.54 7.44 6.34
CA HIS A 31 5.24 7.80 4.95
C HIS A 31 3.74 8.08 4.75
N LEU A 32 3.41 8.95 3.78
CA LEU A 32 2.05 9.06 3.24
C LEU A 32 1.70 7.88 2.32
N ALA A 33 2.69 7.47 1.53
CA ALA A 33 2.64 6.36 0.61
C ALA A 33 4.06 5.80 0.47
N TYR A 34 4.17 4.53 0.11
CA TYR A 34 5.44 3.88 -0.16
C TYR A 34 5.41 3.22 -1.54
N ASP A 35 6.46 3.44 -2.32
CA ASP A 35 6.59 2.88 -3.65
C ASP A 35 7.40 1.58 -3.55
N VAL A 36 6.71 0.44 -3.70
CA VAL A 36 7.34 -0.88 -3.74
C VAL A 36 7.85 -1.11 -5.16
N PRO A 37 9.17 -1.33 -5.37
CA PRO A 37 9.70 -1.64 -6.69
C PRO A 37 9.07 -2.91 -7.27
N VAL A 38 8.69 -2.88 -8.54
CA VAL A 38 8.19 -4.03 -9.29
C VAL A 38 9.08 -4.23 -10.51
N GLU A 39 10.11 -5.03 -10.36
CA GLU A 39 11.04 -5.35 -11.44
C GLU A 39 10.43 -6.36 -12.41
N TRP A 40 10.63 -6.19 -13.72
CA TRP A 40 10.36 -7.27 -14.67
C TRP A 40 11.34 -8.44 -14.47
N PRO A 41 10.92 -9.72 -14.47
CA PRO A 41 9.61 -10.26 -14.83
C PRO A 41 8.71 -10.55 -13.62
N SER A 42 8.80 -9.80 -12.52
CA SER A 42 7.82 -9.88 -11.44
C SER A 42 6.46 -9.50 -11.97
N THR A 43 5.50 -10.41 -11.84
CA THR A 43 4.14 -10.20 -12.37
C THR A 43 3.07 -10.42 -11.32
N ARG A 44 3.44 -10.74 -10.08
CA ARG A 44 2.47 -11.07 -9.03
C ARG A 44 2.87 -10.53 -7.67
N ALA A 45 1.85 -10.33 -6.86
CA ALA A 45 1.98 -10.15 -5.43
C ALA A 45 0.83 -10.82 -4.68
N ALA A 46 1.08 -11.11 -3.41
CA ALA A 46 0.09 -11.54 -2.45
C ALA A 46 0.00 -10.50 -1.33
N LEU A 47 -1.20 -9.98 -1.06
CA LEU A 47 -1.47 -9.11 0.07
C LEU A 47 -2.28 -9.87 1.13
N SER A 48 -1.86 -9.80 2.39
CA SER A 48 -2.58 -10.37 3.52
C SER A 48 -2.64 -9.39 4.69
N PHE A 49 -3.86 -9.08 5.14
CA PHE A 49 -4.08 -8.32 6.37
C PHE A 49 -3.72 -9.19 7.58
N THR A 50 -2.81 -8.71 8.44
CA THR A 50 -2.31 -9.46 9.60
C THR A 50 -2.97 -9.03 10.91
N SER A 51 -3.38 -7.77 11.02
CA SER A 51 -4.17 -7.24 12.13
C SER A 51 -4.91 -5.99 11.67
N PHE A 52 -6.11 -5.75 12.18
CA PHE A 52 -6.82 -4.48 11.98
C PHE A 52 -7.87 -4.25 13.06
N THR A 53 -8.20 -2.99 13.32
CA THR A 53 -9.36 -2.60 14.12
C THR A 53 -10.60 -2.49 13.24
N ASP A 54 -11.78 -2.85 13.78
CA ASP A 54 -13.04 -2.84 13.02
C ASP A 54 -13.64 -1.43 12.86
N THR A 55 -13.20 -0.47 13.68
CA THR A 55 -13.76 0.88 13.70
C THR A 55 -12.62 1.90 13.84
N PRO A 56 -12.37 2.75 12.82
CA PRO A 56 -13.09 2.83 11.56
C PRO A 56 -12.82 1.61 10.66
N GLY A 57 -13.65 1.39 9.64
CA GLY A 57 -13.31 0.39 8.61
C GLY A 57 -12.05 0.82 7.86
N GLN A 58 -11.06 -0.06 7.76
CA GLN A 58 -9.73 0.24 7.21
C GLN A 58 -9.39 -0.57 5.97
N GLY A 59 -8.47 -0.06 5.16
CA GLY A 59 -8.02 -0.70 3.95
C GLY A 59 -6.70 -0.15 3.44
N VAL A 60 -6.29 -0.68 2.29
CA VAL A 60 -5.07 -0.31 1.58
C VAL A 60 -5.42 0.01 0.16
N CYS A 61 -4.94 1.14 -0.33
CA CYS A 61 -5.01 1.48 -1.73
C CYS A 61 -3.66 1.24 -2.40
N LEU A 62 -3.76 0.78 -3.64
CA LEU A 62 -2.67 0.33 -4.50
C LEU A 62 -2.79 1.04 -5.84
N ALA A 63 -1.69 1.54 -6.39
CA ALA A 63 -1.64 2.05 -7.75
C ALA A 63 -0.34 1.68 -8.45
N MET A 64 -0.43 1.27 -9.71
CA MET A 64 0.76 1.10 -10.56
C MET A 64 1.23 2.44 -11.08
N SER A 65 2.55 2.68 -11.07
CA SER A 65 3.15 3.81 -11.78
C SER A 65 3.06 3.64 -13.30
N GLU A 66 3.14 2.40 -13.77
CA GLU A 66 3.03 1.99 -15.18
C GLU A 66 2.30 0.65 -15.28
N GLY A 67 1.37 0.53 -16.24
CA GLY A 67 0.56 -0.68 -16.42
C GLY A 67 -0.68 -0.71 -15.52
N GLU A 68 -1.19 -1.92 -15.26
CA GLU A 68 -2.43 -2.13 -14.50
C GLU A 68 -2.28 -3.23 -13.45
N LEU A 69 -3.12 -3.17 -12.42
CA LEU A 69 -3.39 -4.26 -11.49
C LEU A 69 -4.49 -5.15 -12.09
N GLU A 70 -4.33 -6.46 -11.99
CA GLU A 70 -5.42 -7.42 -12.18
C GLU A 70 -5.71 -8.12 -10.85
N ILE A 71 -6.87 -7.85 -10.26
CA ILE A 71 -7.32 -8.38 -8.97
C ILE A 71 -8.70 -9.00 -9.17
N ASN A 72 -8.84 -10.28 -8.82
CA ASN A 72 -10.08 -11.04 -9.05
C ASN A 72 -10.61 -10.92 -10.50
N GLY A 73 -9.69 -10.89 -11.49
CA GLY A 73 -10.02 -10.75 -12.90
C GLY A 73 -10.38 -9.33 -13.37
N LEU A 74 -10.49 -8.35 -12.45
CA LEU A 74 -10.72 -6.95 -12.79
C LEU A 74 -9.39 -6.23 -13.02
N ARG A 75 -9.29 -5.53 -14.15
CA ARG A 75 -8.13 -4.71 -14.51
C ARG A 75 -8.37 -3.25 -14.15
N THR A 76 -7.42 -2.64 -13.45
CA THR A 76 -7.49 -1.25 -13.03
C THR A 76 -6.10 -0.69 -12.73
N PRO A 77 -5.79 0.58 -13.03
CA PRO A 77 -4.54 1.21 -12.60
C PRO A 77 -4.45 1.37 -11.08
N THR A 78 -5.60 1.47 -10.39
CA THR A 78 -5.71 1.73 -8.96
C THR A 78 -6.82 0.89 -8.32
N ALA A 79 -6.59 0.34 -7.13
CA ALA A 79 -7.60 -0.38 -6.35
C ALA A 79 -7.49 -0.06 -4.86
N CYS A 80 -8.60 -0.12 -4.13
CA CYS A 80 -8.59 -0.11 -2.67
C CYS A 80 -9.18 -1.42 -2.14
N LEU A 81 -8.41 -2.09 -1.29
CA LEU A 81 -8.72 -3.36 -0.67
C LEU A 81 -9.10 -3.09 0.79
N TRP A 82 -10.34 -3.42 1.15
CA TRP A 82 -10.84 -3.22 2.52
C TRP A 82 -10.63 -4.47 3.34
N ALA A 83 -10.04 -4.34 4.52
CA ALA A 83 -9.66 -5.48 5.36
C ALA A 83 -10.85 -6.37 5.75
N ASP A 84 -12.05 -5.77 5.83
CA ASP A 84 -13.31 -6.44 6.17
C ASP A 84 -14.05 -7.07 4.98
N ALA A 85 -13.60 -6.85 3.74
CA ALA A 85 -14.33 -7.24 2.54
C ALA A 85 -13.53 -8.13 1.57
N VAL A 86 -12.25 -8.36 1.84
CA VAL A 86 -11.39 -9.19 1.00
C VAL A 86 -11.16 -10.58 1.60
N PRO A 87 -10.81 -11.59 0.79
CA PRO A 87 -10.29 -12.86 1.33
C PRO A 87 -9.00 -12.63 2.14
N ALA A 88 -8.64 -13.62 2.97
CA ALA A 88 -7.43 -13.59 3.80
C ALA A 88 -6.14 -13.33 3.00
N ILE A 89 -6.10 -13.76 1.73
CA ILE A 89 -5.01 -13.49 0.80
C ILE A 89 -5.61 -12.94 -0.50
N VAL A 90 -5.16 -11.76 -0.90
CA VAL A 90 -5.51 -11.13 -2.18
C VAL A 90 -4.37 -11.35 -3.15
N ALA A 91 -4.63 -12.15 -4.19
CA ALA A 91 -3.71 -12.30 -5.31
C ALA A 91 -3.84 -11.11 -6.27
N ILE A 92 -2.70 -10.49 -6.57
CA ILE A 92 -2.58 -9.32 -7.43
C ILE A 92 -1.66 -9.71 -8.59
N ARG A 93 -2.09 -9.46 -9.82
CA ARG A 93 -1.22 -9.54 -11.00
C ARG A 93 -0.82 -8.13 -11.44
N PHE A 94 0.43 -7.97 -11.81
CA PHE A 94 0.97 -6.76 -12.42
C PHE A 94 0.98 -6.95 -13.93
N LEU A 95 0.18 -6.14 -14.62
CA LEU A 95 0.11 -6.07 -16.07
C LEU A 95 1.02 -4.92 -16.53
N GLN A 96 2.32 -5.15 -16.45
CA GLN A 96 3.35 -4.16 -16.77
C GLN A 96 3.98 -4.39 -18.15
N PHE A 97 4.65 -3.38 -18.70
CA PHE A 97 5.32 -3.49 -19.98
C PHE A 97 6.65 -4.26 -19.88
N PRO A 98 7.14 -4.92 -20.94
CA PRO A 98 8.47 -5.52 -20.95
C PRO A 98 9.56 -4.48 -20.62
N ASN A 99 10.50 -4.84 -19.74
CA ASN A 99 11.59 -3.98 -19.29
C ASN A 99 11.16 -2.69 -18.57
N SER A 100 9.92 -2.60 -18.08
CA SER A 100 9.48 -1.46 -17.26
C SER A 100 10.15 -1.48 -15.89
N SER A 101 10.48 -0.30 -15.35
CA SER A 101 10.83 -0.09 -13.95
C SER A 101 9.62 0.42 -13.18
N ALA A 102 8.55 -0.38 -13.14
CA ALA A 102 7.30 0.01 -12.50
C ALA A 102 7.44 -0.01 -10.97
N ALA A 103 6.58 0.75 -10.30
CA ALA A 103 6.42 0.69 -8.86
C ALA A 103 4.94 0.52 -8.52
N LEU A 104 4.69 -0.26 -7.46
CA LEU A 104 3.42 -0.34 -6.80
C LEU A 104 3.40 0.67 -5.67
N ARG A 105 2.67 1.77 -5.86
CA ARG A 105 2.42 2.75 -4.80
C ARG A 105 1.38 2.19 -3.84
N VAL A 106 1.71 2.18 -2.55
CA VAL A 106 0.90 1.62 -1.46
C VAL A 106 0.61 2.70 -0.42
N TRP A 107 -0.65 2.85 0.00
CA TRP A 107 -1.04 3.72 1.11
C TRP A 107 -2.27 3.19 1.86
N ASN A 108 -2.39 3.49 3.16
CA ASN A 108 -3.57 3.10 3.92
C ASN A 108 -4.74 4.08 3.71
N CYS A 109 -5.96 3.56 3.84
CA CYS A 109 -7.19 4.31 3.78
C CYS A 109 -8.15 3.87 4.89
N TRP A 110 -9.12 4.72 5.22
CA TRP A 110 -10.13 4.43 6.24
C TRP A 110 -11.48 5.06 5.86
N ARG A 111 -12.58 4.51 6.40
CA ARG A 111 -13.92 5.04 6.19
C ARG A 111 -14.22 6.14 7.19
N GLY A 112 -14.46 7.35 6.69
CA GLY A 112 -14.96 8.46 7.48
C GLY A 112 -16.39 8.21 7.98
N THR A 113 -16.83 9.02 8.94
CA THR A 113 -18.19 8.90 9.54
C THR A 113 -19.33 9.08 8.55
N THR A 114 -19.07 9.70 7.39
CA THR A 114 -20.02 9.88 6.29
C THR A 114 -19.94 8.78 5.23
N GLY A 115 -19.11 7.75 5.44
CA GLY A 115 -18.84 6.69 4.47
C GLY A 115 -17.78 7.05 3.41
N ALA A 116 -17.23 8.27 3.42
CA ALA A 116 -16.18 8.67 2.51
C ALA A 116 -14.89 7.88 2.75
N THR A 117 -14.17 7.53 1.68
CA THR A 117 -12.80 6.99 1.78
C THR A 117 -11.85 8.14 2.06
N LEU A 118 -11.11 8.06 3.17
CA LEU A 118 -10.15 9.07 3.59
C LEU A 118 -8.73 8.50 3.57
N THR A 119 -7.79 9.32 3.10
CA THR A 119 -6.36 9.02 3.00
C THR A 119 -5.58 10.26 3.40
N TRP A 120 -4.36 10.10 3.92
CA TRP A 120 -3.41 11.21 4.17
C TRP A 120 -3.93 12.35 5.07
N THR A 121 -5.06 12.15 5.75
CA THR A 121 -5.69 13.15 6.60
C THR A 121 -5.47 12.82 8.07
N ARG A 122 -5.40 13.87 8.89
CA ARG A 122 -5.21 13.77 10.34
C ARG A 122 -3.94 12.97 10.67
N ASN A 123 -4.05 11.83 11.35
CA ASN A 123 -2.92 10.98 11.73
C ASN A 123 -2.76 9.74 10.86
N ALA A 124 -3.37 9.72 9.66
CA ALA A 124 -3.17 8.63 8.73
C ALA A 124 -1.74 8.62 8.17
N GLY A 125 -1.09 7.46 8.22
CA GLY A 125 0.23 7.24 7.68
C GLY A 125 0.68 5.79 7.87
N LEU A 126 1.81 5.44 7.25
CA LEU A 126 2.34 4.09 7.30
C LEU A 126 3.83 4.07 7.60
N VAL A 127 4.27 2.98 8.20
CA VAL A 127 5.65 2.59 8.39
C VAL A 127 5.86 1.28 7.65
N VAL A 128 7.02 1.14 7.01
CA VAL A 128 7.38 -0.07 6.26
C VAL A 128 8.61 -0.69 6.88
N GLU A 129 8.51 -1.98 7.18
CA GLU A 129 9.64 -2.80 7.58
C GLU A 129 9.85 -3.84 6.47
N ALA A 130 11.06 -3.90 5.91
CA ALA A 130 11.44 -5.00 5.05
C ALA A 130 11.60 -6.24 5.94
N ALA A 131 10.71 -7.22 5.77
CA ALA A 131 10.68 -8.41 6.62
C ALA A 131 11.68 -9.47 6.15
N ASP A 132 11.71 -9.74 4.84
CA ASP A 132 12.55 -10.74 4.14
C ASP A 132 12.74 -10.30 2.67
N ASP A 133 13.53 -11.05 1.88
CA ASP A 133 13.64 -10.86 0.43
C ASP A 133 12.23 -10.88 -0.22
N ASN A 134 11.83 -9.75 -0.81
CA ASN A 134 10.54 -9.49 -1.46
C ASN A 134 9.29 -9.44 -0.57
N THR A 135 9.41 -9.38 0.76
CA THR A 135 8.26 -9.20 1.66
C THR A 135 8.33 -7.87 2.40
N TYR A 136 7.29 -7.05 2.21
CA TYR A 136 7.12 -5.75 2.85
C TYR A 136 6.04 -5.86 3.91
N ARG A 137 6.39 -5.54 5.15
CA ARG A 137 5.43 -5.44 6.26
C ARG A 137 5.07 -3.98 6.48
N PHE A 138 3.77 -3.70 6.43
CA PHE A 138 3.23 -2.37 6.61
C PHE A 138 2.52 -2.29 7.96
N ALA A 139 2.79 -1.21 8.68
CA ALA A 139 2.18 -0.86 9.94
C ALA A 139 1.57 0.53 9.79
N CYS A 140 0.26 0.66 9.94
CA CYS A 140 -0.50 1.84 9.55
C CYS A 140 -1.24 2.41 10.75
N SER A 141 -1.23 3.74 10.83
CA SER A 141 -2.11 4.51 11.69
C SER A 141 -3.29 4.97 10.88
N ASP A 142 -4.47 4.87 11.46
CA ASP A 142 -5.65 5.52 10.94
C ASP A 142 -5.65 7.02 11.29
N GLY A 143 -6.64 7.75 10.77
CA GLY A 143 -6.74 9.20 10.99
C GLY A 143 -7.34 9.63 12.33
N ILE A 144 -7.69 8.70 13.22
CA ILE A 144 -8.50 8.94 14.42
C ILE A 144 -7.63 8.86 15.68
N GLY A 145 -7.72 9.89 16.52
CA GLY A 145 -6.95 9.92 17.77
C GLY A 145 -5.45 10.14 17.52
N PRO A 146 -4.59 9.81 18.51
CA PRO A 146 -3.14 9.81 18.34
C PRO A 146 -2.68 8.80 17.29
N ALA A 147 -1.57 9.06 16.61
CA ALA A 147 -1.05 8.10 15.63
C ALA A 147 -0.69 6.75 16.29
N ASP A 148 -1.30 5.66 15.83
CA ASP A 148 -1.09 4.31 16.31
C ASP A 148 -0.86 3.35 15.14
N PHE A 149 0.40 2.98 14.89
CA PHE A 149 0.76 2.10 13.78
C PHE A 149 0.37 0.63 13.99
N THR A 150 -0.47 0.33 14.97
CA THR A 150 -1.09 -0.98 15.17
C THR A 150 -2.53 -1.04 14.68
N ASP A 151 -3.11 0.10 14.25
CA ASP A 151 -4.50 0.18 13.77
C ASP A 151 -4.75 -0.78 12.61
N LEU A 152 -3.79 -0.89 11.69
CA LEU A 152 -3.81 -1.81 10.56
C LEU A 152 -2.39 -2.30 10.26
N THR A 153 -2.20 -3.61 10.20
CA THR A 153 -0.97 -4.22 9.71
C THR A 153 -1.27 -5.19 8.57
N PHE A 154 -0.42 -5.22 7.57
CA PHE A 154 -0.52 -6.15 6.45
C PHE A 154 0.84 -6.47 5.86
N ASP A 155 0.91 -7.62 5.20
CA ASP A 155 2.07 -8.05 4.46
C ASP A 155 1.78 -7.97 2.97
N LEU A 156 2.77 -7.52 2.21
CA LEU A 156 2.79 -7.57 0.76
C LEU A 156 4.04 -8.36 0.33
N LYS A 157 3.81 -9.50 -0.29
CA LYS A 157 4.87 -10.33 -0.86
C LYS A 157 4.89 -10.18 -2.37
N ILE A 158 6.02 -9.76 -2.92
CA ILE A 158 6.26 -9.70 -4.36
C ILE A 158 6.80 -11.05 -4.83
N GLU A 159 6.24 -11.57 -5.92
CA GLU A 159 6.61 -12.86 -6.47
C GLU A 159 7.03 -12.70 -7.93
N THR A 160 8.24 -13.16 -8.24
CA THR A 160 8.65 -13.35 -9.62
C THR A 160 7.85 -14.50 -10.20
N ALA A 161 7.06 -14.27 -11.25
CA ALA A 161 6.36 -15.37 -11.87
C ALA A 161 7.37 -16.26 -12.59
N THR A 162 7.43 -17.52 -12.17
CA THR A 162 8.01 -18.58 -12.97
C THR A 162 7.04 -18.84 -14.12
N LYS A 163 7.28 -18.24 -15.31
CA LYS A 163 6.58 -18.46 -16.60
C LYS A 163 5.12 -18.95 -16.46
N ASP A 164 4.16 -18.04 -16.39
CA ASP A 164 2.74 -18.40 -16.48
C ASP A 164 2.42 -18.89 -17.91
N THR A 165 1.86 -20.09 -18.04
CA THR A 165 1.47 -20.70 -19.33
C THR A 165 0.38 -19.91 -20.07
N ARG A 166 -0.22 -18.91 -19.43
CA ARG A 166 -1.16 -17.96 -20.06
C ARG A 166 -0.48 -16.81 -20.80
N ASP A 167 0.80 -16.53 -20.54
CA ASP A 167 1.54 -15.46 -21.25
C ASP A 167 1.92 -15.89 -22.68
N THR A 168 1.89 -17.20 -22.97
CA THR A 168 2.21 -17.75 -24.31
C THR A 168 1.12 -17.54 -25.37
N MET A 169 -0.09 -17.11 -25.02
CA MET A 169 -1.19 -16.95 -25.99
C MET A 169 -1.39 -15.53 -26.54
N SER A 170 -0.70 -14.51 -26.02
CA SER A 170 -0.86 -13.12 -26.51
C SER A 170 0.07 -12.76 -27.69
N LEU A 171 1.13 -13.55 -27.91
CA LEU A 171 2.13 -13.28 -28.96
C LEU A 171 1.94 -14.11 -30.24
N ALA A 172 0.97 -15.02 -30.29
CA ALA A 172 0.71 -15.88 -31.45
C ALA A 172 -0.32 -15.31 -32.45
N GLY A 173 -0.75 -14.06 -32.29
CA GLY A 173 -1.85 -13.46 -33.06
C GLY A 173 -1.47 -12.28 -33.97
N ARG A 174 -0.19 -12.11 -34.30
CA ARG A 174 0.25 -11.12 -35.31
C ARG A 174 1.14 -11.82 -36.34
N GLU A 175 0.49 -12.53 -37.26
CA GLU A 175 1.03 -12.80 -38.61
C GLU A 175 0.31 -11.90 -39.61
#